data_AF-A0A0G4KAG3-F1
#
_entry.id   AF-A0A0G4KAG3-F1
#
_cell.length_a   1.000
_cell.length_b   1.000
_cell.length_c   1.000
_cell.angle_alpha   90.00
_cell.angle_beta   90.00
_cell.angle_gamma   90.00
#
_symmetry.space_group_name_H-M   'P 1'
#
loop_
_entity.id
_entity.type
_entity.pdbx_description
1 polymer ?
#
loop_
_entity_poly.entity_id
_entity_poly.type
_entity_poly.pdbx_seq_one_letter_code
_entity_poly.pdbx_strand_id
1 'polypeptide(L)'
;MLFIKTNGEPLNINTISTIMHFISKKTNTKVTCHSLRRGFATDMAENGTDIYVISKMLGHQNINTTVSRYIYVLAGMIKEAMENHPFAKFEYGTKKDFTNSDKNIKSDEVIAIKNMFEDLTNKMNDIINHLPRETDIKKA
;
A
#
# COMPACT_ATOMS: atom_id res chain seq x y z
N MET A 1 24.46 -25.82 14.14
CA MET A 1 23.00 -25.94 14.34
C MET A 1 22.68 -25.56 15.78
N LEU A 2 21.74 -24.64 16.02
CA LEU A 2 21.48 -24.06 17.34
C LEU A 2 20.47 -24.87 18.18
N PHE A 3 19.60 -25.67 17.55
CA PHE A 3 18.57 -26.44 18.25
C PHE A 3 19.00 -27.90 18.44
N ILE A 4 19.01 -28.33 19.70
CA ILE A 4 19.35 -29.69 20.13
C ILE A 4 18.22 -30.30 20.95
N LYS A 5 18.14 -31.62 20.94
CA LYS A 5 17.28 -32.39 21.82
C LYS A 5 17.90 -32.50 23.22
N THR A 6 17.12 -32.92 24.20
CA THR A 6 17.59 -33.15 25.58
C THR A 6 18.68 -34.22 25.68
N ASN A 7 18.81 -35.08 24.66
CA ASN A 7 19.86 -36.10 24.54
C ASN A 7 21.13 -35.59 23.83
N GLY A 8 21.22 -34.30 23.49
CA GLY A 8 22.38 -33.69 22.84
C GLY A 8 22.44 -33.85 21.31
N GLU A 9 21.53 -34.61 20.71
CA GLU A 9 21.49 -34.76 19.26
C GLU A 9 20.81 -33.56 18.56
N PRO A 10 21.13 -33.30 17.29
CA PRO A 10 20.46 -32.27 16.50
C PRO A 10 18.94 -32.46 16.45
N LEU A 11 18.19 -31.37 16.56
CA LEU A 11 16.73 -31.40 16.43
C LEU A 11 16.36 -31.68 14.96
N ASN A 12 15.45 -32.64 14.75
CA ASN A 12 14.92 -32.90 13.41
C ASN A 12 14.02 -31.74 12.96
N ILE A 13 14.10 -31.37 11.69
CA ILE A 13 13.29 -30.28 11.11
C ILE A 13 11.78 -30.55 11.24
N ASN A 14 11.37 -31.82 11.20
CA ASN A 14 9.98 -32.24 11.34
C ASN A 14 9.46 -32.05 12.77
N THR A 15 10.34 -32.03 13.77
CA THR A 15 9.94 -31.87 15.19
C THR A 15 9.30 -30.51 15.43
N ILE A 16 9.74 -29.46 14.75
CA ILE A 16 9.10 -28.14 14.81
C ILE A 16 7.64 -28.24 14.36
N SER A 17 7.35 -28.97 13.27
CA SER A 17 5.98 -29.16 12.78
C SER A 17 5.12 -29.93 13.78
N THR A 18 5.67 -30.95 14.42
CA THR A 18 4.99 -31.71 15.48
C THR A 18 4.67 -30.83 16.68
N ILE A 19 5.62 -30.00 17.12
CA ILE A 19 5.42 -29.03 18.21
C ILE A 19 4.30 -28.05 17.85
N MET A 20 4.31 -27.50 16.62
CA MET A 20 3.25 -26.59 16.18
C MET A 20 1.87 -27.26 16.17
N HIS A 21 1.79 -28.52 15.72
CA HIS A 21 0.54 -29.28 15.76
C HIS A 21 0.05 -29.51 17.21
N PHE A 22 0.96 -29.84 18.12
CA PHE A 22 0.65 -30.00 19.54
C PHE A 22 0.13 -28.70 20.16
N ILE A 23 0.81 -27.57 19.89
CA ILE A 23 0.37 -26.25 20.35
C ILE A 23 -1.01 -25.93 19.77
N SER A 24 -1.21 -26.15 18.48
CA SER A 24 -2.50 -25.90 17.81
C SER A 24 -3.66 -26.68 18.44
N LYS A 25 -3.42 -27.94 18.80
CA LYS A 25 -4.40 -28.77 19.52
C LYS A 25 -4.67 -28.26 20.94
N LYS A 26 -3.64 -27.82 21.66
CA LYS A 26 -3.75 -27.32 23.04
C LYS A 26 -4.47 -25.97 23.12
N THR A 27 -4.22 -25.07 22.17
CA THR A 27 -4.83 -23.73 22.12
C THR A 27 -6.12 -23.68 21.31
N ASN A 28 -6.54 -24.82 20.75
CA ASN A 28 -7.68 -24.94 19.83
C ASN A 28 -7.65 -23.92 18.68
N THR A 29 -6.45 -23.48 18.28
CA THR A 29 -6.22 -22.43 17.29
C THR A 29 -5.28 -22.94 16.21
N LYS A 30 -5.55 -22.66 14.93
CA LYS A 30 -4.69 -23.10 13.82
C LYS A 30 -3.40 -22.27 13.78
N VAL A 31 -2.34 -22.80 14.40
CA VAL A 31 -1.01 -22.16 14.46
C VAL A 31 0.00 -22.98 13.66
N THR A 32 0.78 -22.29 12.82
CA THR A 32 1.90 -22.86 12.05
C THR A 32 3.09 -21.93 12.13
N CYS A 33 4.29 -22.39 11.74
CA CYS A 33 5.47 -21.53 11.62
C CYS A 33 5.23 -20.33 10.70
N HIS A 34 4.47 -20.53 9.62
CA HIS A 34 4.10 -19.43 8.74
C HIS A 34 3.11 -18.48 9.38
N SER A 35 2.16 -18.96 10.19
CA SER A 35 1.25 -18.10 10.97
C SER A 35 2.02 -17.24 11.98
N LEU A 36 3.01 -17.80 12.66
CA LEU A 36 3.87 -17.05 13.59
C LEU A 36 4.70 -15.98 12.88
N ARG A 37 5.32 -16.33 11.75
CA ARG A 37 6.07 -15.38 10.92
C ARG A 37 5.18 -14.22 10.45
N ARG A 38 3.92 -14.52 10.10
CA ARG A 38 2.94 -13.51 9.74
C ARG A 38 2.56 -12.63 10.93
N GLY A 39 2.26 -13.22 12.09
CA GLY A 39 1.91 -12.48 13.30
C GLY A 39 3.00 -11.48 13.68
N PHE A 40 4.27 -11.91 13.67
CA PHE A 40 5.41 -11.02 13.91
C PHE A 40 5.47 -9.85 12.91
N ALA A 41 5.28 -10.13 11.62
CA ALA A 41 5.33 -9.09 10.60
C ALA A 41 4.15 -8.10 10.71
N THR A 42 2.95 -8.60 10.99
CA THR A 42 1.75 -7.80 11.20
C THR A 42 1.91 -6.89 12.41
N ASP A 43 2.37 -7.43 13.54
CA ASP A 43 2.63 -6.67 14.77
C ASP A 43 3.67 -5.56 14.53
N MET A 44 4.75 -5.85 13.82
CA MET A 44 5.76 -4.83 13.48
C MET A 44 5.23 -3.77 12.51
N ALA A 45 4.38 -4.17 11.56
CA ALA A 45 3.76 -3.25 10.61
C ALA A 45 2.76 -2.33 11.31
N GLU A 46 1.90 -2.86 12.18
CA GLU A 46 0.92 -2.09 12.97
C GLU A 46 1.60 -1.06 13.87
N ASN A 47 2.79 -1.38 14.38
CA ASN A 47 3.63 -0.44 15.15
C ASN A 47 4.35 0.60 14.28
N GLY A 48 4.11 0.66 12.97
CA GLY A 48 4.66 1.67 12.06
C GLY A 48 6.08 1.39 11.57
N THR A 49 6.56 0.14 11.68
CA THR A 49 7.90 -0.21 11.18
C THR A 49 7.88 -0.32 9.65
N ASP A 50 8.90 0.25 8.99
CA ASP A 50 9.09 0.15 7.54
C ASP A 50 9.16 -1.32 7.08
N ILE A 51 8.41 -1.63 6.02
CA ILE A 51 8.36 -2.96 5.40
C ILE A 51 9.73 -3.44 4.93
N TYR A 52 10.63 -2.54 4.54
CA TYR A 52 12.00 -2.89 4.17
C TYR A 52 12.78 -3.43 5.38
N VAL A 53 12.63 -2.78 6.53
CA VAL A 53 13.26 -3.18 7.80
C VAL A 53 12.69 -4.52 8.27
N ILE A 54 11.36 -4.68 8.26
CA ILE A 54 10.69 -5.94 8.60
C ILE A 54 11.19 -7.07 7.70
N SER A 55 11.30 -6.84 6.38
CA SER A 55 11.77 -7.83 5.42
C SER A 55 13.21 -8.27 5.70
N LYS A 56 14.08 -7.35 6.09
CA LYS A 56 15.47 -7.66 6.50
C LYS A 56 15.53 -8.47 7.79
N MET A 57 14.73 -8.11 8.80
CA MET A 57 14.66 -8.86 10.06
C MET A 57 14.18 -10.30 9.85
N LEU A 58 13.25 -10.49 8.90
CA LEU A 58 12.73 -11.80 8.55
C LEU A 58 13.69 -12.62 7.67
N GLY A 59 14.73 -12.01 7.11
CA GLY A 59 15.73 -12.69 6.29
C GLY A 59 15.20 -13.15 4.92
N HIS A 60 14.23 -12.43 4.35
CA HIS A 60 13.72 -12.78 3.03
C HIS A 60 14.74 -12.47 1.93
N GLN A 61 15.16 -13.49 1.17
CA GLN A 61 16.01 -13.31 -0.01
C GLN A 61 15.28 -12.59 -1.16
N ASN A 62 13.95 -12.70 -1.22
CA ASN A 62 13.11 -11.98 -2.17
C ASN A 62 11.96 -11.30 -1.43
N ILE A 63 11.85 -9.98 -1.62
CA ILE A 63 10.86 -9.14 -0.96
C ILE A 63 9.43 -9.38 -1.51
N ASN A 64 9.31 -9.84 -2.76
CA ASN A 64 8.03 -9.93 -3.48
C ASN A 64 7.04 -10.96 -2.91
N THR A 65 7.52 -12.09 -2.38
CA THR A 65 6.67 -13.11 -1.76
C THR A 65 6.10 -12.70 -0.40
N THR A 66 6.60 -11.59 0.14
CA THR A 66 6.36 -11.13 1.51
C THR A 66 5.51 -9.88 1.52
N VAL A 67 5.85 -8.94 0.63
CA VAL A 67 5.19 -7.66 0.42
C VAL A 67 3.69 -7.83 0.14
N SER A 68 3.32 -8.76 -0.74
CA SER A 68 1.91 -8.99 -1.11
C SER A 68 0.99 -9.38 0.06
N ARG A 69 1.53 -9.97 1.14
CA ARG A 69 0.74 -10.38 2.31
C ARG A 69 0.68 -9.33 3.41
N TYR A 70 1.61 -8.37 3.44
CA TYR A 70 1.69 -7.34 4.49
C TYR A 70 1.21 -5.95 4.02
N ILE A 71 1.19 -5.69 2.70
CA ILE A 71 0.65 -4.45 2.12
C ILE A 71 -0.76 -4.14 2.63
N TYR A 72 -1.61 -5.14 2.83
CA TYR A 72 -2.99 -4.90 3.27
C TYR A 72 -3.06 -4.23 4.65
N VAL A 73 -2.16 -4.60 5.57
CA VAL A 73 -2.09 -3.98 6.91
C VAL A 73 -1.60 -2.54 6.78
N LEU A 74 -0.58 -2.32 5.96
CA LEU A 74 -0.02 -0.99 5.71
C LEU A 74 -1.01 -0.06 4.98
N ALA A 75 -1.88 -0.61 4.12
CA ALA A 75 -2.89 0.18 3.39
C ALA A 75 -3.89 0.88 4.35
N GLY A 76 -4.21 0.25 5.48
CA GLY A 76 -5.01 0.88 6.53
C GLY A 76 -4.29 2.07 7.17
N MET A 77 -3.01 1.90 7.47
CA MET A 77 -2.18 2.95 8.07
C MET A 77 -1.92 4.12 7.11
N ILE A 78 -1.74 3.84 5.82
CA ILE A 78 -1.60 4.87 4.79
C ILE A 78 -2.88 5.69 4.67
N LYS A 79 -4.05 5.04 4.72
CA LYS A 79 -5.34 5.72 4.71
C LYS A 79 -5.48 6.65 5.92
N GLU A 80 -5.17 6.16 7.11
CA GLU A 80 -5.21 6.94 8.35
C GLU A 80 -4.20 8.11 8.33
N ALA A 81 -2.99 7.88 7.83
CA ALA A 81 -1.98 8.92 7.67
C ALA A 81 -2.40 9.98 6.64
N MET A 82 -3.06 9.58 5.54
CA MET A 82 -3.66 10.50 4.58
C MET A 82 -4.76 11.34 5.22
N GLU A 83 -5.67 10.74 6.00
CA GLU A 83 -6.75 11.46 6.69
C GLU A 83 -6.21 12.48 7.70
N ASN A 84 -5.09 12.19 8.35
CA ASN A 84 -4.45 13.08 9.33
C ASN A 84 -3.48 14.10 8.72
N HIS A 85 -3.23 14.04 7.41
CA HIS A 85 -2.26 14.91 6.75
C HIS A 85 -2.76 16.38 6.74
N PRO A 86 -1.91 17.39 7.05
CA PRO A 86 -2.32 18.79 7.10
C PRO A 86 -2.96 19.31 5.82
N PHE A 87 -2.53 18.79 4.66
CA PHE A 87 -3.10 19.13 3.35
C PHE A 87 -4.36 18.34 2.98
N ALA A 88 -4.69 17.24 3.67
CA ALA A 88 -5.93 16.51 3.39
C ALA A 88 -7.17 17.30 3.79
N LYS A 89 -7.02 18.29 4.68
CA LYS A 89 -8.08 19.26 5.01
C LYS A 89 -8.20 20.39 3.99
N PHE A 90 -7.25 20.52 3.06
CA PHE A 90 -7.08 21.74 2.24
C PHE A 90 -7.51 21.61 0.77
N GLU A 91 -7.90 20.44 0.28
CA GLU A 91 -8.63 20.32 -0.99
C GLU A 91 -9.87 19.43 -0.79
N TYR A 92 -11.04 20.06 -0.67
CA TYR A 92 -12.03 20.38 -1.71
C TYR A 92 -12.94 19.20 -2.08
N GLY A 93 -14.25 19.44 -1.94
CA GLY A 93 -15.29 18.43 -2.07
C GLY A 93 -15.28 17.70 -3.41
N THR A 94 -14.95 16.41 -3.37
CA THR A 94 -15.48 15.38 -4.27
C THR A 94 -15.48 14.09 -3.41
N LYS A 95 -16.57 13.42 -3.07
CA LYS A 95 -17.90 13.28 -3.64
C LYS A 95 -18.91 13.36 -2.49
N LYS A 96 -19.79 14.36 -2.49
CA LYS A 96 -21.10 14.20 -1.88
C LYS A 96 -21.79 13.14 -2.71
N ASP A 97 -22.32 12.12 -2.06
CA ASP A 97 -23.12 11.09 -2.69
C ASP A 97 -24.07 11.72 -3.70
N PHE A 98 -24.02 11.22 -4.93
CA PHE A 98 -24.98 11.55 -5.97
C PHE A 98 -26.31 10.87 -5.63
N THR A 99 -26.92 11.28 -4.51
CA THR A 99 -28.32 11.03 -4.19
C THR A 99 -29.02 12.37 -4.24
N ASN A 100 -29.59 12.66 -5.41
CA ASN A 100 -30.67 13.60 -5.69
C ASN A 100 -31.09 14.48 -4.49
N SER A 101 -30.54 15.68 -4.37
CA SER A 101 -31.32 16.86 -3.97
C SER A 101 -30.53 18.12 -4.30
N ASP A 102 -31.25 19.12 -4.78
CA ASP A 102 -30.86 20.54 -4.91
C ASP A 102 -30.47 21.00 -6.32
N LYS A 103 -31.51 21.07 -7.15
CA LYS A 103 -31.61 21.90 -8.35
C LYS A 103 -31.52 23.39 -7.97
N ASN A 104 -30.38 24.04 -8.18
CA ASN A 104 -30.26 25.42 -8.72
C ASN A 104 -28.79 25.87 -8.68
N ILE A 105 -27.98 25.37 -9.62
CA ILE A 105 -26.72 26.05 -9.97
C ILE A 105 -27.03 26.79 -11.27
N LYS A 106 -26.95 28.13 -11.23
CA LYS A 106 -27.27 29.00 -12.37
C LYS A 106 -26.43 28.56 -13.56
N SER A 107 -27.09 28.29 -14.68
CA SER A 107 -26.50 27.79 -15.93
C SER A 107 -25.26 28.56 -16.38
N ASP A 108 -25.24 29.86 -16.08
CA ASP A 108 -24.29 30.81 -16.64
C ASP A 108 -22.90 30.68 -16.00
N GLU A 109 -22.82 30.31 -14.72
CA GLU A 109 -21.54 30.05 -14.03
C GLU A 109 -20.88 28.76 -14.53
N VAL A 110 -21.70 27.73 -14.79
CA VAL A 110 -21.21 26.44 -15.32
C VAL A 110 -20.70 26.61 -16.75
N ILE A 111 -21.38 27.43 -17.56
CA ILE A 111 -20.96 27.74 -18.94
C ILE A 111 -19.66 28.55 -18.93
N ALA A 112 -19.52 29.54 -18.04
CA ALA A 112 -18.29 30.32 -17.91
C ALA A 112 -17.08 29.46 -17.53
N ILE A 113 -17.23 28.56 -16.55
CA ILE A 113 -16.16 27.65 -16.13
C ILE A 113 -15.78 26.69 -17.27
N LYS A 114 -16.76 26.17 -18.00
CA LYS A 114 -16.51 25.29 -19.15
C LYS A 114 -15.74 26.00 -20.25
N ASN A 115 -16.12 27.23 -20.59
CA ASN A 115 -15.45 28.03 -21.60
C ASN A 115 -14.02 28.41 -21.20
N MET A 116 -13.78 28.70 -19.92
CA MET A 116 -12.42 28.97 -19.41
C MET A 116 -11.52 27.73 -19.49
N PHE A 117 -12.07 26.55 -19.21
CA PHE A 117 -11.33 25.29 -19.28
C PHE A 117 -11.01 24.90 -20.73
N GLU A 118 -11.95 25.13 -21.65
CA GLU A 118 -11.77 24.94 -23.08
C GLU A 118 -10.64 25.85 -23.62
N ASP A 119 -10.62 27.12 -23.21
CA ASP A 119 -9.60 28.09 -23.62
C ASP A 119 -8.20 27.74 -23.09
N LEU A 120 -8.11 27.22 -21.87
CA LEU A 120 -6.86 26.70 -21.30
C LEU A 120 -6.36 25.46 -22.07
N THR A 121 -7.28 24.56 -22.43
CA THR A 121 -6.96 23.34 -23.17
C THR A 121 -6.42 23.67 -24.57
N ASN A 122 -7.02 24.66 -25.24
CA ASN A 122 -6.55 25.12 -26.55
C ASN A 122 -5.17 25.77 -26.48
N LYS A 123 -4.93 26.61 -25.46
CA LYS A 123 -3.59 27.19 -25.22
C LYS A 123 -2.52 26.13 -24.94
N MET A 124 -2.86 25.09 -24.18
CA MET A 124 -1.93 23.98 -23.94
C MET A 124 -1.61 23.21 -25.23
N ASN A 125 -2.61 22.95 -26.07
CA ASN A 125 -2.41 22.29 -27.35
C ASN A 125 -1.56 23.14 -28.31
N ASP A 126 -1.74 24.46 -28.33
CA ASP A 126 -0.91 25.36 -29.14
C ASP A 126 0.55 25.36 -28.70
N ILE A 127 0.80 25.36 -27.38
CA ILE A 127 2.16 25.24 -26.82
C ILE A 127 2.78 23.90 -27.22
N ILE A 128 2.04 22.80 -27.07
CA ILE A 128 2.52 21.46 -27.45
C ILE A 128 2.87 21.41 -28.95
N ASN A 129 2.07 22.04 -29.80
CA ASN A 129 2.29 22.06 -31.24
C ASN A 129 3.45 22.98 -31.70
N HIS A 130 3.92 23.89 -30.84
CA HIS A 130 5.05 24.79 -31.11
C HIS A 130 6.37 24.33 -30.43
N LEU A 131 6.34 23.24 -29.67
CA LEU A 131 7.56 22.61 -29.15
C LEU A 131 8.29 21.86 -30.28
N PRO A 132 9.62 22.04 -30.43
CA PRO A 132 10.38 21.33 -31.46
C PRO A 132 10.29 19.82 -31.21
N ARG A 133 9.88 19.06 -32.24
CA ARG A 133 9.85 17.60 -32.17
C ARG A 133 11.30 17.09 -32.11
N GLU A 134 11.55 16.08 -31.28
CA GLU A 134 12.88 15.47 -31.03
C GLU A 134 13.67 15.08 -32.31
N THR A 135 13.01 15.04 -33.47
CA THR A 135 13.64 14.77 -34.77
C THR A 135 14.60 15.86 -35.26
N ASP A 136 14.52 17.09 -34.75
CA ASP A 136 15.39 18.20 -35.20
C ASP A 136 16.68 18.37 -34.36
N ILE A 137 16.80 17.68 -33.22
CA ILE A 137 17.99 17.76 -32.34
C ILE A 137 19.13 16.84 -32.82
N LYS A 138 18.85 15.88 -33.71
CA LYS A 138 19.86 14.95 -34.25
C LYS A 138 20.60 15.43 -35.52
N LYS A 139 20.54 16.73 -35.85
CA LYS A 139 21.16 17.27 -37.07
C LYS A 139 22.04 18.51 -36.86
N ALA A 140 22.50 18.76 -35.63
CA ALA A 140 23.56 19.72 -35.32
C ALA A 140 24.85 19.00 -34.90
#